data_AF-A0ABD1ED24-F1
#
_entry.id   AF-A0ABD1ED24-F1
#
_cell.length_a   1.000
_cell.length_b   1.000
_cell.length_c   1.000
_cell.angle_alpha   90.00
_cell.angle_beta   90.00
_cell.angle_gamma   90.00
#
_symmetry.space_group_name_H-M   'P 1'
#
loop_
_entity.id
_entity.type
_entity.pdbx_description
1 polymer ?
#
loop_
_entity_poly.entity_id
_entity_poly.type
_entity_poly.pdbx_seq_one_letter_code
_entity_poly.pdbx_strand_id
1 'polypeptide(L)'
;MEHIVNSNSQTQYVPRHKLKKIPKASIIKMAKIKGKEHINHKGKFIEKRDIERNYSKETRVFLFEQFYDMKNKNEQDAHLSGLITLYEIKRRRSRGRKLEAAKPHSARYEFKIRFEGKEIEVCKDTLLGIHGITVGSLIRIQNHLLLVARGTSPRDLRGKNKQKSVNYSDTLVNLIKNHIKSFEPRQSRYSRRKNPLRFYLSEALTIKDMHSMFRPEYLMNIPYKIY
;
A
#
# COMPACT_ATOMS: atom_id res chain seq x y z
N MET A 1 38.29 60.92 -15.07
CA MET A 1 36.95 60.63 -14.53
C MET A 1 36.29 59.64 -15.48
N GLU A 2 36.40 58.35 -15.20
CA GLU A 2 35.56 57.33 -15.84
C GLU A 2 35.03 56.43 -14.73
N HIS A 3 33.70 56.42 -14.62
CA HIS A 3 32.94 55.57 -13.72
C HIS A 3 32.91 54.15 -14.27
N ILE A 4 33.44 53.19 -13.50
CA ILE A 4 33.05 51.78 -13.67
C ILE A 4 32.23 51.42 -12.43
N VAL A 5 30.91 51.40 -12.63
CA VAL A 5 29.92 50.90 -11.68
C VAL A 5 30.14 49.40 -11.54
N ASN A 6 30.69 48.97 -10.40
CA ASN A 6 30.80 47.55 -10.08
C ASN A 6 29.42 47.07 -9.58
N SER A 7 28.74 46.31 -10.42
CA SER A 7 27.40 45.82 -10.23
C SER A 7 27.34 44.69 -9.19
N ASN A 8 26.44 44.87 -8.23
CA ASN A 8 25.84 43.90 -7.31
C ASN A 8 26.13 42.42 -7.62
N SER A 9 27.02 41.80 -6.83
CA SER A 9 27.06 40.36 -6.65
C SER A 9 25.87 39.93 -5.76
N GLN A 10 24.68 39.85 -6.34
CA GLN A 10 23.57 39.14 -5.72
C GLN A 10 23.97 37.67 -5.57
N THR A 11 24.34 37.26 -4.36
CA THR A 11 24.46 35.86 -3.99
C THR A 11 23.09 35.20 -4.19
N GLN A 12 22.94 34.44 -5.27
CA GLN A 12 21.74 33.65 -5.52
C GLN A 12 21.62 32.58 -4.44
N TYR A 13 20.53 32.64 -3.67
CA TYR A 13 20.14 31.56 -2.76
C TYR A 13 19.78 30.33 -3.60
N VAL A 14 20.64 29.31 -3.57
CA VAL A 14 20.33 27.98 -4.14
C VAL A 14 19.70 27.15 -3.03
N PRO A 15 18.41 26.77 -3.12
CA PRO A 15 17.77 25.96 -2.10
C PRO A 15 18.48 24.60 -1.99
N ARG A 16 18.98 24.26 -0.80
CA ARG A 16 19.45 22.89 -0.52
C ARG A 16 18.27 21.93 -0.69
N HIS A 17 18.20 21.25 -1.82
CA HIS A 17 17.29 20.13 -2.00
C HIS A 17 17.67 19.04 -0.99
N LYS A 18 16.94 18.97 0.13
CA LYS A 18 17.04 17.83 1.05
C LYS A 18 16.70 16.57 0.25
N LEU A 19 17.65 15.63 0.17
CA LEU A 19 17.40 14.30 -0.38
C LEU A 19 16.10 13.77 0.22
N LYS A 20 15.13 13.43 -0.62
CA LYS A 20 13.85 12.90 -0.17
C LYS A 20 14.12 11.60 0.58
N LYS A 21 13.96 11.63 1.91
CA LYS A 21 14.07 10.43 2.74
C LYS A 21 13.06 9.40 2.22
N ILE A 22 13.55 8.19 1.96
CA ILE A 22 12.69 7.08 1.54
C ILE A 22 11.68 6.81 2.65
N PRO A 23 10.37 6.70 2.35
CA PRO A 23 9.37 6.43 3.37
C PRO A 23 9.66 5.11 4.10
N LYS A 24 9.46 5.08 5.43
CA LYS A 24 9.64 3.87 6.27
C LYS A 24 8.90 2.65 5.71
N ALA A 25 7.69 2.86 5.18
CA ALA A 25 6.91 1.82 4.51
C ALA A 25 7.62 1.17 3.32
N SER A 26 8.32 1.96 2.49
CA SER A 26 9.05 1.47 1.33
C SER A 26 10.26 0.63 1.76
N ILE A 27 10.97 1.06 2.80
CA ILE A 27 12.12 0.33 3.35
C ILE A 27 11.66 -1.04 3.88
N ILE A 28 10.61 -1.07 4.69
CA ILE A 28 10.02 -2.32 5.22
C ILE A 28 9.57 -3.23 4.07
N LYS A 29 8.94 -2.66 3.04
CA LYS A 29 8.48 -3.42 1.87
C LYS A 29 9.65 -4.08 1.15
N MET A 30 10.73 -3.35 0.91
CA MET A 30 11.94 -3.87 0.25
C MET A 30 12.61 -4.97 1.08
N ALA A 31 12.75 -4.76 2.40
CA ALA A 31 13.32 -5.77 3.29
C ALA A 31 12.50 -7.07 3.28
N LYS A 32 11.16 -6.97 3.31
CA LYS A 32 10.27 -8.14 3.20
C LYS A 32 10.40 -8.88 1.88
N ILE A 33 10.51 -8.16 0.76
CA ILE A 33 10.69 -8.77 -0.57
C ILE A 33 12.01 -9.53 -0.63
N LYS A 34 13.08 -8.99 -0.05
CA LYS A 34 14.41 -9.62 0.00
C LYS A 34 14.60 -10.60 1.18
N GLY A 35 13.57 -10.85 1.99
CA GLY A 35 13.66 -11.77 3.14
C GLY A 35 14.58 -11.30 4.27
N LYS A 36 14.97 -10.02 4.29
CA LYS A 36 15.91 -9.45 5.25
C LYS A 36 15.23 -9.10 6.58
N GLU A 37 16.04 -9.07 7.62
CA GLU A 37 15.64 -8.53 8.92
C GLU A 37 15.16 -7.08 8.78
N HIS A 38 14.17 -6.70 9.59
CA HIS A 38 13.63 -5.35 9.57
C HIS A 38 12.86 -5.01 10.83
N ILE A 39 12.77 -3.71 11.12
CA ILE A 39 11.90 -3.18 12.15
C ILE A 39 10.53 -2.90 11.53
N ASN A 40 9.48 -3.48 12.12
CA ASN A 40 8.13 -3.30 11.62
C ASN A 40 7.56 -1.89 11.94
N HIS A 41 6.34 -1.61 11.46
CA HIS A 41 5.67 -0.33 11.73
C HIS A 41 5.47 -0.06 13.22
N LYS A 42 5.28 -1.11 14.03
CA LYS A 42 5.11 -1.06 15.50
C LYS A 42 6.45 -1.00 16.27
N GLY A 43 7.59 -0.92 15.59
CA GLY A 43 8.90 -0.87 16.23
C GLY A 43 9.47 -2.24 16.68
N LYS A 44 8.78 -3.36 16.40
CA LYS A 44 9.32 -4.69 16.73
C LYS A 44 10.32 -5.13 15.68
N PHE A 45 11.45 -5.67 16.12
CA PHE A 45 12.43 -6.34 15.28
C PHE A 45 11.84 -7.65 14.74
N ILE A 46 12.11 -7.92 13.46
CA ILE A 46 11.75 -9.15 12.78
C ILE A 46 13.04 -9.68 12.17
N GLU A 47 13.40 -10.89 12.55
CA GLU A 47 14.57 -11.59 12.03
C GLU A 47 14.45 -11.88 10.52
N LYS A 48 15.59 -12.18 9.91
CA LYS A 48 15.64 -12.63 8.51
C LYS A 48 14.84 -13.93 8.34
N ARG A 49 14.33 -14.16 7.13
CA ARG A 49 13.68 -15.44 6.80
C ARG A 49 14.74 -16.53 6.81
N ASP A 50 14.40 -17.67 7.39
CA ASP A 50 15.25 -18.86 7.44
C ASP A 50 14.60 -20.03 6.71
N ILE A 51 15.45 -20.96 6.29
CA ILE A 51 15.12 -22.13 5.50
C ILE A 51 14.89 -23.31 6.45
N GLU A 52 13.75 -24.00 6.34
CA GLU A 52 13.50 -25.21 7.14
C GLU A 52 14.31 -26.44 6.66
N ARG A 53 14.47 -27.43 7.55
CA ARG A 53 15.44 -28.54 7.42
C ARG A 53 15.03 -29.71 6.51
N ASN A 54 13.82 -29.73 5.96
CA ASN A 54 13.21 -30.93 5.38
C ASN A 54 13.64 -31.30 3.94
N TYR A 55 14.81 -30.86 3.45
CA TYR A 55 15.29 -31.18 2.09
C TYR A 55 16.83 -31.12 1.99
N SER A 56 17.45 -31.46 0.84
CA SER A 56 18.89 -31.25 0.65
C SER A 56 19.27 -29.79 0.88
N LYS A 57 20.43 -29.55 1.50
CA LYS A 57 20.91 -28.20 1.84
C LYS A 57 21.16 -27.37 0.58
N GLU A 58 21.76 -27.94 -0.47
CA GLU A 58 22.05 -27.19 -1.71
C GLU A 58 20.78 -26.76 -2.42
N THR A 59 19.84 -27.70 -2.63
CA THR A 59 18.55 -27.43 -3.29
C THR A 59 17.80 -26.30 -2.59
N ARG A 60 17.80 -26.31 -1.26
CA ARG A 60 17.10 -25.29 -0.47
C ARG A 60 17.71 -23.91 -0.63
N VAL A 61 19.03 -23.80 -0.50
CA VAL A 61 19.73 -22.52 -0.63
C VAL A 61 19.50 -21.94 -2.02
N PHE A 62 19.66 -22.75 -3.05
CA PHE A 62 19.41 -22.34 -4.43
C PHE A 62 17.98 -21.81 -4.65
N LEU A 63 16.97 -22.59 -4.24
CA LEU A 63 15.56 -22.20 -4.42
C LEU A 63 15.19 -20.95 -3.61
N PHE A 64 15.72 -20.84 -2.38
CA PHE A 64 15.50 -19.69 -1.53
C PHE A 64 16.11 -18.43 -2.14
N GLU A 65 17.38 -18.49 -2.56
CA GLU A 65 18.07 -17.37 -3.19
C GLU A 65 17.38 -16.93 -4.48
N GLN A 66 17.01 -17.89 -5.35
CA GLN A 66 16.24 -17.61 -6.57
C GLN A 66 14.93 -16.87 -6.26
N PHE A 67 14.21 -17.27 -5.21
CA PHE A 67 12.94 -16.66 -4.83
C PHE A 67 13.09 -15.24 -4.25
N TYR A 68 14.09 -15.04 -3.39
CA TYR A 68 14.34 -13.74 -2.76
C TYR A 68 15.13 -12.78 -3.64
N ASP A 69 15.71 -13.23 -4.75
CA ASP A 69 16.31 -12.33 -5.74
C ASP A 69 15.29 -11.57 -6.60
N MET A 70 14.07 -12.12 -6.75
CA MET A 70 12.99 -11.48 -7.51
C MET A 70 12.73 -10.02 -7.11
N LYS A 71 12.38 -9.19 -8.09
CA LYS A 71 12.37 -7.73 -7.93
C LYS A 71 11.20 -7.24 -7.09
N ASN A 72 10.04 -7.88 -7.22
CA ASN A 72 8.81 -7.41 -6.60
C ASN A 72 7.92 -8.57 -6.15
N LYS A 73 6.90 -8.23 -5.34
CA LYS A 73 5.97 -9.22 -4.79
C LYS A 73 5.14 -9.93 -5.85
N ASN A 74 4.85 -9.29 -6.99
CA ASN A 74 4.07 -9.91 -8.05
C ASN A 74 4.85 -11.03 -8.73
N GLU A 75 6.16 -10.84 -8.94
CA GLU A 75 7.05 -11.88 -9.47
C GLU A 75 7.12 -13.07 -8.51
N GLN A 76 7.27 -12.81 -7.21
CA GLN A 76 7.23 -13.88 -6.18
C GLN A 76 5.90 -14.63 -6.16
N ASP A 77 4.77 -13.90 -6.21
CA ASP A 77 3.45 -14.52 -6.24
C ASP A 77 3.22 -15.30 -7.54
N ALA A 78 3.72 -14.80 -8.69
CA ALA A 78 3.66 -15.49 -9.97
C ALA A 78 4.48 -16.79 -9.97
N HIS A 79 5.69 -16.73 -9.43
CA HIS A 79 6.53 -17.91 -9.25
C HIS A 79 5.81 -18.97 -8.41
N LEU A 80 5.31 -18.59 -7.23
CA LEU A 80 4.56 -19.50 -6.36
C LEU A 80 3.28 -20.03 -7.00
N SER A 81 2.56 -19.22 -7.77
CA SER A 81 1.40 -19.68 -8.54
C SER A 81 1.79 -20.77 -9.54
N GLY A 82 2.94 -20.65 -10.22
CA GLY A 82 3.43 -21.67 -11.16
C GLY A 82 3.87 -22.98 -10.50
N LEU A 83 4.12 -22.96 -9.19
CA LEU A 83 4.45 -24.13 -8.37
C LEU A 83 3.21 -24.82 -7.78
N ILE A 84 2.00 -24.32 -8.05
CA ILE A 84 0.75 -24.84 -7.52
C ILE A 84 -0.13 -25.30 -8.68
N THR A 85 -0.49 -26.57 -8.69
CA THR A 85 -1.48 -27.11 -9.62
C THR A 85 -2.84 -27.20 -8.92
N LEU A 86 -3.88 -26.64 -9.55
CA LEU A 86 -5.26 -26.66 -9.06
C LEU A 86 -6.03 -27.78 -9.75
N TYR A 87 -6.71 -28.61 -8.97
CA TYR A 87 -7.59 -29.67 -9.47
C TYR A 87 -9.01 -29.51 -8.94
N GLU A 88 -9.99 -29.62 -9.83
CA GLU A 88 -11.40 -29.68 -9.47
C GLU A 88 -11.74 -31.00 -8.77
N ILE A 89 -12.60 -30.94 -7.77
CA ILE A 89 -13.00 -32.13 -7.01
C ILE A 89 -14.07 -32.89 -7.79
N LYS A 90 -13.67 -34.02 -8.41
CA LYS A 90 -14.56 -34.87 -9.21
C LYS A 90 -15.53 -35.72 -8.39
N ARG A 91 -15.18 -36.09 -7.16
CA ARG A 91 -16.02 -36.94 -6.30
C ARG A 91 -15.82 -36.60 -4.82
N ARG A 92 -16.90 -36.66 -4.04
CA ARG A 92 -16.89 -36.48 -2.58
C ARG A 92 -17.38 -37.76 -1.92
N ARG A 93 -16.75 -38.13 -0.79
CA ARG A 93 -17.31 -39.14 0.11
C ARG A 93 -18.48 -38.53 0.86
N SER A 94 -19.59 -39.25 1.00
CA SER A 94 -20.69 -38.83 1.86
C SER A 94 -20.15 -38.68 3.29
N ARG A 95 -20.45 -37.55 3.93
CA ARG A 95 -20.10 -37.31 5.32
C ARG A 95 -21.34 -37.58 6.17
N GLY A 96 -21.18 -38.23 7.32
CA GLY A 96 -22.29 -38.39 8.26
C GLY A 96 -22.81 -37.02 8.75
N ARG A 97 -24.05 -36.95 9.25
CA ARG A 97 -24.75 -35.70 9.66
C ARG A 97 -23.90 -34.72 10.49
N LYS A 98 -22.96 -35.20 11.32
CA LYS A 98 -22.07 -34.37 12.15
C LYS A 98 -20.98 -33.61 11.38
N LEU A 99 -20.59 -34.08 10.19
CA LEU A 99 -19.51 -33.53 9.37
C LEU A 99 -20.01 -32.67 8.19
N GLU A 100 -21.33 -32.65 7.93
CA GLU A 100 -21.97 -31.79 6.92
C GLU A 100 -21.86 -30.29 7.26
N ALA A 101 -21.65 -29.94 8.54
CA ALA A 101 -21.44 -28.57 8.97
C ALA A 101 -20.07 -27.98 8.53
N ALA A 102 -19.09 -28.83 8.20
CA ALA A 102 -17.78 -28.37 7.75
C ALA A 102 -17.83 -28.02 6.26
N LYS A 103 -17.60 -26.73 5.91
CA LYS A 103 -17.54 -26.28 4.52
C LYS A 103 -16.61 -27.19 3.71
N PRO A 104 -17.12 -27.86 2.65
CA PRO A 104 -16.28 -28.74 1.86
C PRO A 104 -15.18 -27.92 1.18
N HIS A 105 -14.00 -28.52 1.02
CA HIS A 105 -12.99 -27.94 0.14
C HIS A 105 -13.57 -27.83 -1.27
N SER A 106 -13.31 -26.70 -1.92
CA SER A 106 -13.74 -26.41 -3.28
C SER A 106 -12.79 -26.99 -4.33
N ALA A 107 -11.51 -27.19 -3.98
CA ALA A 107 -10.48 -27.73 -4.87
C ALA A 107 -9.41 -28.54 -4.13
N ARG A 108 -8.67 -29.36 -4.88
CA ARG A 108 -7.42 -30.01 -4.45
C ARG A 108 -6.24 -29.22 -5.02
N TYR A 109 -5.16 -29.13 -4.25
CA TYR A 109 -3.93 -28.48 -4.64
C TYR A 109 -2.78 -29.47 -4.60
N GLU A 110 -1.90 -29.38 -5.58
CA GLU A 110 -0.62 -30.09 -5.63
C GLU A 110 0.51 -29.06 -5.69
N PHE A 111 1.60 -29.36 -5.02
CA PHE A 111 2.73 -28.46 -4.89
C PHE A 111 3.96 -29.09 -5.52
N LYS A 112 4.71 -28.29 -6.26
CA LYS A 112 5.95 -28.73 -6.89
C LYS A 112 7.08 -27.74 -6.66
N ILE A 113 8.30 -28.21 -6.79
CA ILE A 113 9.51 -27.37 -6.87
C ILE A 113 10.22 -27.65 -8.18
N ARG A 114 10.98 -26.66 -8.67
CA ARG A 114 11.76 -26.74 -9.91
C ARG A 114 13.24 -26.71 -9.57
N PHE A 115 13.93 -27.82 -9.69
CA PHE A 115 15.36 -27.91 -9.42
C PHE A 115 16.04 -28.64 -10.58
N GLU A 116 17.13 -28.07 -11.11
CA GLU A 116 17.89 -28.64 -12.24
C GLU A 116 17.01 -29.04 -13.45
N GLY A 117 16.01 -28.21 -13.76
CA GLY A 117 15.09 -28.45 -14.88
C GLY A 117 14.04 -29.54 -14.63
N LYS A 118 14.02 -30.18 -13.46
CA LYS A 118 13.02 -31.18 -13.08
C LYS A 118 11.94 -30.57 -12.18
N GLU A 119 10.69 -30.98 -12.38
CA GLU A 119 9.59 -30.70 -11.45
C GLU A 119 9.47 -31.85 -10.46
N ILE A 120 9.55 -31.54 -9.17
CA ILE A 120 9.47 -32.52 -8.07
C ILE A 120 8.25 -32.17 -7.22
N GLU A 121 7.36 -33.14 -7.01
CA GLU A 121 6.21 -32.99 -6.14
C GLU A 121 6.64 -32.92 -4.66
N VAL A 122 6.03 -32.00 -3.92
CA VAL A 122 6.35 -31.78 -2.50
C VAL A 122 5.08 -31.58 -1.68
N CYS A 123 5.18 -31.77 -0.37
CA CYS A 123 4.09 -31.40 0.53
C CYS A 123 4.02 -29.87 0.71
N LYS A 124 2.90 -29.42 1.25
CA LYS A 124 2.66 -28.00 1.58
C LYS A 124 3.77 -27.43 2.48
N ASP A 125 4.14 -28.16 3.52
CA ASP A 125 5.08 -27.66 4.53
C ASP A 125 6.48 -27.51 3.94
N THR A 126 6.89 -28.45 3.09
CA THR A 126 8.15 -28.34 2.32
C THR A 126 8.15 -27.10 1.43
N LEU A 127 7.06 -26.80 0.71
CA LEU A 127 6.99 -25.57 -0.10
C LEU A 127 7.13 -24.31 0.77
N LEU A 128 6.45 -24.27 1.92
CA LEU A 128 6.50 -23.15 2.85
C LEU A 128 7.90 -22.96 3.43
N GLY A 129 8.53 -24.06 3.86
CA GLY A 129 9.85 -24.09 4.48
C GLY A 129 11.00 -23.74 3.52
N ILE A 130 10.94 -24.20 2.27
CA ILE A 130 11.93 -23.87 1.24
C ILE A 130 11.88 -22.37 0.91
N HIS A 131 10.69 -21.79 0.79
CA HIS A 131 10.54 -20.39 0.37
C HIS A 131 10.44 -19.41 1.56
N GLY A 132 10.44 -19.90 2.80
CA GLY A 132 10.27 -19.08 4.01
C GLY A 132 8.94 -18.30 4.04
N ILE A 133 7.88 -18.84 3.44
CA ILE A 133 6.58 -18.17 3.31
C ILE A 133 5.60 -18.62 4.38
N THR A 134 4.70 -17.71 4.78
CA THR A 134 3.64 -18.02 5.75
C THR A 134 2.46 -18.73 5.10
N VAL A 135 1.75 -19.58 5.85
CA VAL A 135 0.50 -20.23 5.42
C VAL A 135 -0.51 -19.24 4.83
N GLY A 136 -0.69 -18.06 5.45
CA GLY A 136 -1.63 -17.04 4.96
C GLY A 136 -1.28 -16.49 3.56
N SER A 137 0.01 -16.42 3.23
CA SER A 137 0.46 -16.02 1.89
C SER A 137 0.09 -17.07 0.85
N LEU A 138 0.22 -18.35 1.18
CA LEU A 138 -0.17 -19.47 0.32
C LEU A 138 -1.69 -19.52 0.12
N ILE A 139 -2.48 -19.39 1.20
CA ILE A 139 -3.94 -19.38 1.13
C ILE A 139 -4.44 -18.25 0.21
N ARG A 140 -3.84 -17.06 0.29
CA ARG A 140 -4.19 -15.95 -0.62
C ARG A 140 -3.97 -16.31 -2.08
N ILE A 141 -2.85 -16.97 -2.40
CA ILE A 141 -2.54 -17.40 -3.77
C ILE A 141 -3.54 -18.48 -4.22
N GLN A 142 -3.81 -19.48 -3.38
CA GLN A 142 -4.77 -20.54 -3.64
C GLN A 142 -6.18 -20.01 -3.90
N ASN A 143 -6.64 -19.05 -3.09
CA ASN A 143 -7.95 -18.40 -3.27
C ASN A 143 -8.00 -17.63 -4.59
N HIS A 144 -6.92 -16.94 -4.95
CA HIS A 144 -6.87 -16.23 -6.23
C HIS A 144 -6.90 -17.19 -7.42
N LEU A 145 -6.14 -18.29 -7.37
CA LEU A 145 -6.15 -19.32 -8.41
C LEU A 145 -7.55 -19.96 -8.55
N LEU A 146 -8.26 -20.15 -7.44
CA LEU A 146 -9.62 -20.68 -7.45
C LEU A 146 -10.62 -19.68 -8.09
N LEU A 147 -10.51 -18.39 -7.76
CA LEU A 147 -11.43 -17.35 -8.25
C LEU A 147 -11.17 -16.99 -9.71
N VAL A 148 -9.90 -17.01 -10.12
CA VAL A 148 -9.50 -16.66 -11.48
C VAL A 148 -9.24 -17.95 -12.23
N ALA A 149 -10.26 -18.43 -12.94
CA ALA A 149 -10.24 -19.64 -13.79
C ALA A 149 -9.20 -19.62 -14.94
N ARG A 150 -8.23 -18.70 -14.92
CA ARG A 150 -7.26 -18.42 -16.00
C ARG A 150 -5.80 -18.41 -15.53
N GLY A 151 -5.48 -19.00 -14.38
CA GLY A 151 -4.07 -19.22 -13.97
C GLY A 151 -3.24 -17.93 -13.79
N THR A 152 -3.89 -16.79 -13.53
CA THR A 152 -3.16 -15.54 -13.31
C THR A 152 -2.77 -15.40 -11.85
N SER A 153 -1.59 -14.84 -11.61
CA SER A 153 -1.08 -14.62 -10.26
C SER A 153 -1.74 -13.40 -9.61
N PRO A 154 -1.88 -13.39 -8.26
CA PRO A 154 -2.41 -12.24 -7.55
C PRO A 154 -1.58 -10.98 -7.80
N ARG A 155 -2.23 -9.86 -8.13
CA ARG A 155 -1.58 -8.54 -8.21
C ARG A 155 -1.52 -7.87 -6.83
N ASP A 156 -0.36 -7.32 -6.47
CA ASP A 156 -0.20 -6.50 -5.27
C ASP A 156 -0.87 -5.12 -5.47
N LEU A 157 -2.00 -4.94 -4.79
CA LEU A 157 -2.80 -3.71 -4.76
C LEU A 157 -2.59 -2.87 -3.48
N ARG A 158 -1.68 -3.28 -2.58
CA ARG A 158 -1.43 -2.51 -1.35
C ARG A 158 -0.91 -1.12 -1.66
N GLY A 159 -1.49 -0.12 -0.98
CA GLY A 159 -1.15 1.29 -1.20
C GLY A 159 -1.60 1.85 -2.56
N LYS A 160 -2.32 1.07 -3.38
CA LYS A 160 -2.86 1.52 -4.68
C LYS A 160 -4.32 1.93 -4.63
N ASN A 161 -4.96 1.86 -3.47
CA ASN A 161 -6.21 2.59 -3.26
C ASN A 161 -5.88 4.08 -3.25
N LYS A 162 -5.85 4.67 -4.44
CA LYS A 162 -6.17 6.09 -4.56
C LYS A 162 -7.58 6.18 -3.99
N GLN A 163 -7.75 6.74 -2.79
CA GLN A 163 -9.03 7.42 -2.55
C GLN A 163 -9.21 8.28 -3.79
N LYS A 164 -10.29 8.05 -4.55
CA LYS A 164 -10.66 8.99 -5.60
C LYS A 164 -10.77 10.33 -4.87
N SER A 165 -9.77 11.19 -5.00
CA SER A 165 -10.00 12.61 -4.73
C SER A 165 -11.16 12.91 -5.65
N VAL A 166 -12.32 13.23 -5.08
CA VAL A 166 -13.40 13.73 -5.89
C VAL A 166 -12.84 15.03 -6.44
N ASN A 167 -12.46 15.02 -7.72
CA ASN A 167 -11.94 16.19 -8.39
C ASN A 167 -13.15 17.09 -8.61
N TYR A 168 -13.41 17.98 -7.65
CA TYR A 168 -14.36 19.06 -7.83
C TYR A 168 -13.83 20.01 -8.90
N SER A 169 -14.73 20.60 -9.68
CA SER A 169 -14.32 21.60 -10.65
C SER A 169 -13.63 22.77 -9.94
N ASP A 170 -12.59 23.32 -10.57
CA ASP A 170 -11.89 24.49 -10.03
C ASP A 170 -12.84 25.66 -9.79
N THR A 171 -13.91 25.77 -10.60
CA THR A 171 -14.99 26.73 -10.42
C THR A 171 -15.69 26.58 -9.07
N LEU A 172 -16.04 25.35 -8.67
CA LEU A 172 -16.71 25.06 -7.40
C LEU A 172 -15.80 25.41 -6.22
N VAL A 173 -14.54 24.99 -6.31
CA VAL A 173 -13.53 25.24 -5.26
C VAL A 173 -13.31 26.74 -5.08
N ASN A 174 -13.28 27.50 -6.18
CA ASN A 174 -13.11 28.95 -6.13
C ASN A 174 -14.35 29.65 -5.57
N LEU A 175 -15.56 29.19 -5.87
CA LEU A 175 -16.79 29.72 -5.27
C LEU A 175 -16.80 29.53 -3.75
N ILE A 176 -16.47 28.33 -3.26
CA ILE A 176 -16.36 28.06 -1.82
C ILE A 176 -15.31 28.98 -1.18
N LYS A 177 -14.11 29.08 -1.79
CA LYS A 177 -13.05 29.96 -1.29
C LYS A 177 -13.49 31.43 -1.24
N ASN A 178 -14.21 31.90 -2.25
CA ASN A 178 -14.66 33.29 -2.34
C ASN A 178 -15.73 33.58 -1.28
N HIS A 179 -16.67 32.66 -1.07
CA HIS A 179 -17.65 32.76 0.00
C HIS A 179 -16.97 32.73 1.39
N ILE A 180 -15.98 31.86 1.63
CA ILE A 180 -15.22 31.89 2.89
C ILE A 180 -14.48 33.23 3.08
N LYS A 181 -14.02 33.85 1.99
CA LYS A 181 -13.34 35.16 2.02
C LYS A 181 -14.28 36.36 2.16
N SER A 182 -15.59 36.19 1.93
CA SER A 182 -16.56 37.29 2.07
C SER A 182 -16.83 37.63 3.55
N PHE A 183 -16.59 36.69 4.47
CA PHE A 183 -16.70 36.93 5.91
C PHE A 183 -15.57 37.84 6.42
N GLU A 184 -15.92 38.78 7.29
CA GLU A 184 -14.96 39.73 7.85
C GLU A 184 -13.88 39.03 8.72
N PRO A 185 -12.60 39.12 8.32
CA PRO A 185 -11.51 38.57 9.10
C PRO A 185 -11.15 39.45 10.30
N ARG A 186 -10.77 38.82 11.42
CA ARG A 186 -10.30 39.49 12.64
C ARG A 186 -8.90 39.02 13.02
N GLN A 187 -8.07 39.93 13.53
CA GLN A 187 -6.78 39.57 14.13
C GLN A 187 -6.95 39.20 15.60
N SER A 188 -6.41 38.05 16.02
CA SER A 188 -6.41 37.66 17.43
C SER A 188 -5.55 38.60 18.26
N ARG A 189 -6.12 39.12 19.36
CA ARG A 189 -5.46 40.04 20.30
C ARG A 189 -4.10 39.51 20.77
N TYR A 190 -4.01 38.21 21.01
CA TYR A 190 -2.81 37.55 21.54
C TYR A 190 -1.73 37.30 20.49
N SER A 191 -2.10 37.16 19.21
CA SER A 191 -1.15 36.82 18.14
C SER A 191 -0.74 38.01 17.27
N ARG A 192 -1.39 39.18 17.39
CA ARG A 192 -1.12 40.37 16.57
C ARG A 192 0.37 40.73 16.44
N ARG A 193 1.13 40.69 17.56
CA ARG A 193 2.57 41.04 17.56
C ARG A 193 3.46 39.98 16.92
N LYS A 194 3.09 38.70 17.02
CA LYS A 194 3.91 37.57 16.53
C LYS A 194 3.54 37.14 15.11
N ASN A 195 2.29 37.35 14.69
CA ASN A 195 1.74 36.92 13.40
C ASN A 195 0.81 38.00 12.81
N PRO A 196 1.32 39.17 12.41
CA PRO A 196 0.51 40.29 11.93
C PRO A 196 -0.26 39.99 10.64
N LEU A 197 0.18 39.02 9.84
CA LEU A 197 -0.46 38.62 8.58
C LEU A 197 -1.53 37.53 8.76
N ARG A 198 -1.77 37.06 9.99
CA ARG A 198 -2.71 35.96 10.23
C ARG A 198 -4.04 36.49 10.73
N PHE A 199 -5.08 36.17 9.98
CA PHE A 199 -6.46 36.52 10.27
C PHE A 199 -7.29 35.28 10.60
N TYR A 200 -8.33 35.48 11.40
CA TYR A 200 -9.22 34.45 11.89
C TYR A 200 -10.67 34.88 11.65
N LEU A 201 -11.55 33.92 11.40
CA LEU A 201 -12.99 34.17 11.39
C LEU A 201 -13.51 34.33 12.83
N SER A 202 -14.74 34.84 12.97
CA SER A 202 -15.41 34.93 14.26
C SER A 202 -15.52 33.57 14.94
N GLU A 203 -15.31 33.50 16.25
CA GLU A 203 -15.47 32.27 17.05
C GLU A 203 -16.91 31.75 17.04
N ALA A 204 -17.88 32.65 16.83
CA ALA A 204 -19.30 32.32 16.69
C ALA A 204 -19.67 31.80 15.28
N LEU A 205 -18.78 31.94 14.29
CA LEU A 205 -19.04 31.51 12.91
C LEU A 205 -18.45 30.12 12.71
N THR A 206 -19.31 29.09 12.69
CA THR A 206 -18.87 27.72 12.45
C THR A 206 -18.90 27.36 10.96
N ILE A 207 -18.21 26.29 10.58
CA ILE A 207 -18.24 25.75 9.20
C ILE A 207 -19.67 25.36 8.80
N LYS A 208 -20.49 24.89 9.77
CA LYS A 208 -21.90 24.55 9.51
C LYS A 208 -22.72 25.78 9.15
N ASP A 209 -22.49 26.89 9.84
CA ASP A 209 -23.20 28.14 9.59
C ASP A 209 -22.83 28.68 8.21
N MET A 210 -21.53 28.71 7.89
CA MET A 210 -21.05 29.11 6.57
C MET A 210 -21.62 28.21 5.46
N HIS A 211 -21.66 26.89 5.65
CA HIS A 211 -22.25 25.97 4.68
C HIS A 211 -23.76 26.19 4.50
N SER A 212 -24.47 26.49 5.59
CA SER A 212 -25.90 26.81 5.57
C SER A 212 -26.19 28.12 4.82
N MET A 213 -25.29 29.10 4.90
CA MET A 213 -25.38 30.39 4.17
C MET A 213 -25.04 30.22 2.68
N PHE A 214 -24.07 29.37 2.35
CA PHE A 214 -23.62 29.15 0.97
C PHE A 214 -24.70 28.56 0.05
N ARG A 215 -25.51 27.62 0.57
CA ARG A 215 -26.53 26.90 -0.20
C ARG A 215 -27.57 27.82 -0.86
N PRO A 216 -28.25 28.71 -0.13
CA PRO A 216 -29.23 29.63 -0.71
C PRO A 216 -28.59 30.71 -1.58
N GLU A 217 -27.38 31.20 -1.24
CA GLU A 217 -26.72 32.29 -1.96
C GLU A 217 -26.26 31.86 -3.37
N TYR A 218 -25.70 30.66 -3.51
CA TYR A 218 -25.18 30.17 -4.79
C TYR A 218 -26.11 29.16 -5.48
N LEU A 219 -27.30 28.91 -4.92
CA LEU A 219 -28.28 27.92 -5.40
C LEU A 219 -27.68 26.52 -5.68
N MET A 220 -26.69 26.12 -4.89
CA MET A 220 -25.96 24.86 -5.06
C MET A 220 -26.09 23.94 -3.85
N ASN A 221 -26.53 22.71 -4.10
CA ASN A 221 -26.66 21.69 -3.07
C ASN A 221 -25.37 20.87 -2.91
N ILE A 222 -24.38 21.44 -2.21
CA ILE A 222 -23.12 20.75 -1.91
C ILE A 222 -23.23 20.04 -0.54
N PRO A 223 -22.72 18.81 -0.40
CA PRO A 223 -22.53 18.16 0.90
C PRO A 223 -21.60 18.92 1.86
N TYR A 224 -21.94 18.96 3.14
CA TYR A 224 -21.15 19.63 4.20
C TYR A 224 -19.68 19.18 4.26
N LYS A 225 -19.38 17.92 3.93
CA LYS A 225 -18.01 17.39 3.95
C LYS A 225 -17.09 17.99 2.87
N ILE A 226 -17.65 18.70 1.91
CA ILE A 226 -16.93 19.25 0.75
C ILE A 226 -16.68 20.75 0.91
N TYR A 227 -17.61 21.45 1.57
CA TYR A 227 -17.48 22.85 1.95
C TYR A 227 -16.37 23.01 3.01
#